data_AF-A0A8D9AAD4-F1
#
_entry.id   AF-A0A8D9AAD4-F1
#
_cell.length_a   1.000
_cell.length_b   1.000
_cell.length_c   1.000
_cell.angle_alpha   90.00
_cell.angle_beta   90.00
_cell.angle_gamma   90.00
#
_symmetry.space_group_name_H-M   'P 1'
#
loop_
_entity.id
_entity.type
_entity.pdbx_description
1 polymer ?
#
loop_
_entity_poly.entity_id
_entity_poly.type
_entity_poly.pdbx_seq_one_letter_code
_entity_poly.pdbx_strand_id
1 'polypeptide(L)'
;MINLVNMFRTDPRLLSERGSFIIRQLCVLLDAESIYKSIATILLQESELKFLSSMIETLNTILLTSSELYLLRNKLKQLNTKESCDLFKALYHSWTHNPVALIALCLLTQNYQHACDLLRQFGDIEITLDFLTEVDKLVQLIESPIFTYLRLELLDVSQNQHLVQAMFGILMLLPQSEAFRTLRSRLKCIPKIDLGTSPADRPSLSTSKHSQARTALIQEHIDFASLLELFIRVRSQHRDFKTKERVNALLEKGVKNVHL
;
A
#
# COMPACT_ATOMS: atom_id res chain seq x y z
N MET A 1 -13.59 -9.63 17.27
CA MET A 1 -12.99 -8.60 16.38
C MET A 1 -13.79 -7.30 16.34
N ILE A 2 -15.11 -7.32 16.11
CA ILE A 2 -15.95 -6.10 16.04
C ILE A 2 -15.77 -5.20 17.28
N ASN A 3 -15.90 -5.74 18.49
CA ASN A 3 -15.73 -4.96 19.73
C ASN A 3 -14.35 -4.30 19.83
N LEU A 4 -13.29 -4.96 19.33
CA LEU A 4 -11.94 -4.40 19.35
C LEU A 4 -11.80 -3.22 18.38
N VAL A 5 -12.31 -3.36 17.16
CA VAL A 5 -12.31 -2.27 16.16
C VAL A 5 -13.12 -1.08 16.69
N ASN A 6 -14.28 -1.33 17.31
CA ASN A 6 -15.08 -0.28 17.97
C ASN A 6 -14.33 0.41 19.11
N MET A 7 -13.54 -0.33 19.90
CA MET A 7 -12.69 0.27 20.94
C MET A 7 -11.60 1.16 20.33
N PHE A 8 -10.91 0.71 19.27
CA PHE A 8 -9.94 1.54 18.56
C PHE A 8 -10.57 2.78 17.92
N ARG A 9 -11.81 2.68 17.45
CA ARG A 9 -12.56 3.81 16.91
C ARG A 9 -12.92 4.83 17.98
N THR A 10 -13.36 4.36 19.15
CA THR A 10 -13.81 5.23 20.25
C THR A 10 -12.63 5.89 20.96
N ASP A 11 -11.48 5.19 21.04
CA ASP A 11 -10.25 5.69 21.65
C ASP A 11 -9.08 5.64 20.64
N PRO A 12 -8.83 6.73 19.89
CA PRO A 12 -7.70 6.81 18.97
C PRO A 12 -6.34 6.66 19.65
N ARG A 13 -6.20 7.02 20.94
CA ARG A 13 -4.94 6.88 21.67
C ARG A 13 -4.61 5.42 21.92
N LEU A 14 -5.64 4.60 22.19
CA LEU A 14 -5.48 3.15 22.32
C LEU A 14 -4.90 2.55 21.04
N LEU A 15 -5.40 2.98 19.87
CA LEU A 15 -4.87 2.53 18.58
C LEU A 15 -3.40 2.97 18.40
N SER A 16 -3.09 4.25 18.60
CA SER A 16 -1.76 4.79 18.36
C SER A 16 -0.69 4.23 19.31
N GLU A 17 -1.01 4.04 20.59
CA GLU A 17 -0.04 3.64 21.60
C GLU A 17 0.03 2.11 21.80
N ARG A 18 -1.11 1.42 21.76
CA ARG A 18 -1.20 -0.01 22.11
C ARG A 18 -1.73 -0.88 20.99
N GLY A 19 -2.30 -0.32 19.93
CA GLY A 19 -2.91 -1.07 18.83
C GLY A 19 -1.95 -2.06 18.19
N SER A 20 -0.70 -1.64 17.94
CA SER A 20 0.34 -2.53 17.39
C SER A 20 0.61 -3.74 18.27
N PHE A 21 0.78 -3.53 19.58
CA PHE A 21 1.00 -4.63 20.52
C PHE A 21 -0.21 -5.59 20.59
N ILE A 22 -1.42 -5.05 20.70
CA ILE A 22 -2.65 -5.85 20.81
C ILE A 22 -2.84 -6.72 19.56
N ILE A 23 -2.76 -6.13 18.37
CA ILE A 23 -2.95 -6.84 17.11
C ILE A 23 -1.87 -7.91 16.92
N ARG A 24 -0.60 -7.61 17.25
CA ARG A 24 0.48 -8.60 17.20
C ARG A 24 0.23 -9.76 18.14
N GLN A 25 -0.17 -9.50 19.38
CA GLN A 25 -0.47 -10.55 20.35
C GLN A 25 -1.65 -11.42 19.89
N LEU A 26 -2.68 -10.83 19.28
CA LEU A 26 -3.77 -11.61 18.68
C LEU A 26 -3.26 -12.50 17.55
N CYS A 27 -2.36 -12.02 16.69
CA CYS A 27 -1.75 -12.82 15.62
C CYS A 27 -0.84 -13.94 16.12
N VAL A 28 -0.37 -13.88 17.38
CA VAL A 28 0.35 -14.99 18.02
C VAL A 28 -0.62 -16.03 18.57
N LEU A 29 -1.69 -15.57 19.21
CA LEU A 29 -2.66 -16.43 19.90
C LEU A 29 -3.67 -17.09 18.96
N LEU A 30 -3.91 -16.49 17.79
CA LEU A 30 -4.89 -16.90 16.80
C LEU A 30 -4.29 -16.87 15.41
N ASP A 31 -5.01 -17.43 14.44
CA ASP A 31 -4.60 -17.37 13.03
C ASP A 31 -4.59 -15.93 12.48
N ALA A 32 -3.41 -15.48 12.09
CA ALA A 32 -3.18 -14.14 11.56
C ALA A 32 -4.00 -13.85 10.29
N GLU A 33 -4.16 -14.83 9.40
CA GLU A 33 -4.94 -14.66 8.18
C GLU A 33 -6.40 -14.35 8.49
N SER A 34 -6.99 -15.14 9.40
CA SER A 34 -8.36 -14.96 9.87
C SER A 34 -8.57 -13.61 10.55
N ILE A 35 -7.59 -13.15 11.35
CA ILE A 35 -7.63 -11.83 11.97
C ILE A 35 -7.64 -10.73 10.90
N TYR A 36 -6.72 -10.78 9.95
CA TYR A 36 -6.60 -9.76 8.91
C TYR A 36 -7.83 -9.72 8.01
N LYS A 37 -8.37 -10.89 7.60
CA LYS A 37 -9.64 -10.96 6.86
C LYS A 37 -10.81 -10.41 7.68
N SER A 38 -10.90 -10.77 8.96
CA SER A 38 -11.99 -10.28 9.84
C SER A 38 -11.93 -8.76 10.00
N ILE A 39 -10.76 -8.20 10.27
CA ILE A 39 -10.59 -6.74 10.39
C ILE A 39 -10.91 -6.07 9.05
N ALA A 40 -10.36 -6.56 7.94
CA ALA A 40 -10.62 -6.01 6.62
C ALA A 40 -12.12 -5.93 6.31
N THR A 41 -12.89 -6.99 6.57
CA THR A 41 -14.34 -7.02 6.38
C THR A 41 -15.06 -6.01 7.27
N ILE A 42 -14.63 -5.85 8.53
CA ILE A 42 -15.23 -4.87 9.45
C ILE A 42 -14.97 -3.44 8.94
N LEU A 43 -13.73 -3.15 8.49
CA LEU A 43 -13.35 -1.84 7.98
C LEU A 43 -14.17 -1.42 6.74
N LEU A 44 -14.68 -2.36 5.93
CA LEU A 44 -15.56 -2.02 4.80
C LEU A 44 -16.90 -1.40 5.22
N GLN A 45 -17.32 -1.63 6.46
CA GLN A 45 -18.57 -1.08 7.01
C GLN A 45 -18.34 0.24 7.78
N GLU A 46 -17.08 0.65 7.97
CA GLU A 46 -16.74 1.85 8.73
C GLU A 46 -16.94 3.12 7.89
N SER A 47 -17.49 4.15 8.52
CA SER A 47 -17.78 5.44 7.88
C SER A 47 -16.77 6.54 8.19
N GLU A 48 -15.98 6.38 9.26
CA GLU A 48 -15.04 7.42 9.70
C GLU A 48 -13.69 7.25 8.99
N LEU A 49 -13.42 8.14 8.03
CA LEU A 49 -12.29 8.02 7.11
C LEU A 49 -10.93 8.20 7.79
N LYS A 50 -10.84 9.04 8.84
CA LYS A 50 -9.57 9.28 9.54
C LYS A 50 -9.14 8.03 10.32
N PHE A 51 -10.08 7.43 11.06
CA PHE A 51 -9.91 6.16 11.74
C PHE A 51 -9.52 5.04 10.77
N LEU A 52 -10.24 4.92 9.64
CA LEU A 52 -9.92 3.93 8.61
C LEU A 52 -8.47 4.04 8.15
N SER A 53 -8.04 5.25 7.76
CA SER A 53 -6.67 5.49 7.29
C SER A 53 -5.62 5.11 8.33
N SER A 54 -5.84 5.50 9.60
CA SER A 54 -4.92 5.23 10.71
C SER A 54 -4.87 3.74 11.10
N MET A 55 -6.02 3.07 11.10
CA MET A 55 -6.10 1.64 11.37
C MET A 55 -5.40 0.84 10.27
N ILE A 56 -5.57 1.20 9.01
CA ILE A 56 -4.88 0.58 7.88
C ILE A 56 -3.37 0.85 7.92
N GLU A 57 -2.95 2.07 8.26
CA GLU A 57 -1.52 2.39 8.44
C GLU A 57 -0.90 1.47 9.51
N THR A 58 -1.60 1.30 10.63
CA THR A 58 -1.19 0.43 11.75
C THR A 58 -1.09 -1.02 11.30
N LEU A 59 -2.13 -1.55 10.64
CA LEU A 59 -2.14 -2.92 10.11
C LEU A 59 -1.04 -3.14 9.07
N ASN A 60 -0.82 -2.19 8.16
CA ASN A 60 0.22 -2.28 7.15
C ASN A 60 1.62 -2.31 7.78
N THR A 61 1.85 -1.47 8.77
CA THR A 61 3.12 -1.45 9.52
C THR A 61 3.36 -2.77 10.23
N ILE A 62 2.36 -3.33 10.90
CA ILE A 62 2.44 -4.64 11.55
C ILE A 62 2.70 -5.72 10.51
N LEU A 63 1.90 -5.77 9.44
CA LEU A 63 2.04 -6.76 8.37
C LEU A 63 3.48 -6.79 7.85
N LEU A 64 4.07 -5.62 7.60
CA LEU A 64 5.39 -5.52 7.01
C LEU A 64 6.52 -5.79 8.01
N THR A 65 6.41 -5.35 9.26
CA THR A 65 7.54 -5.37 10.21
C THR A 65 7.54 -6.52 11.21
N SER A 66 6.37 -7.05 11.56
CA SER A 66 6.24 -8.06 12.62
C SER A 66 6.70 -9.44 12.18
N SER A 67 7.50 -10.10 13.03
CA SER A 67 8.01 -11.45 12.78
C SER A 67 6.89 -12.49 12.78
N GLU A 68 5.86 -12.26 13.58
CA GLU A 68 4.67 -13.12 13.75
C GLU A 68 3.88 -13.23 12.43
N LEU A 69 3.99 -12.24 11.56
CA LEU A 69 3.30 -12.20 10.25
C LEU A 69 4.17 -12.73 9.10
N TYR A 70 5.29 -13.40 9.39
CA TYR A 70 6.18 -13.94 8.35
C TYR A 70 5.47 -14.90 7.38
N LEU A 71 4.67 -15.84 7.90
CA LEU A 71 3.93 -16.80 7.08
C LEU A 71 2.87 -16.11 6.20
N LEU A 72 2.10 -15.18 6.79
CA LEU A 72 1.09 -14.40 6.08
C LEU A 72 1.71 -13.57 4.95
N ARG A 73 2.83 -12.90 5.24
CA ARG A 73 3.60 -12.14 4.24
C ARG A 73 4.08 -13.01 3.09
N ASN A 74 4.60 -14.21 3.38
CA ASN A 74 5.05 -15.12 2.32
C ASN A 74 3.90 -15.63 1.46
N LYS A 75 2.74 -15.93 2.07
CA LYS A 75 1.52 -16.30 1.33
C LYS A 75 1.08 -15.16 0.40
N LEU A 76 1.05 -13.93 0.89
CA LEU A 76 0.75 -12.73 0.09
C LEU A 76 1.79 -12.46 -1.00
N LYS A 77 3.08 -12.68 -0.72
CA LYS A 77 4.14 -12.49 -1.69
C LYS A 77 4.04 -13.46 -2.87
N GLN A 78 3.62 -14.69 -2.63
CA GLN A 78 3.56 -15.73 -3.66
C GLN A 78 2.32 -15.62 -4.56
N LEU A 79 1.14 -15.30 -3.99
CA LEU A 79 -0.15 -15.30 -4.72
C LEU A 79 -0.35 -16.53 -5.62
N ASN A 80 0.03 -17.72 -5.12
CA ASN A 80 0.03 -18.96 -5.89
C ASN A 80 -1.22 -19.83 -5.66
N THR A 81 -2.07 -19.48 -4.70
CA THR A 81 -3.32 -20.19 -4.44
C THR A 81 -4.52 -19.25 -4.51
N LYS A 82 -5.71 -19.81 -4.74
CA LYS A 82 -6.97 -19.05 -4.72
C LYS A 82 -7.17 -18.34 -3.38
N GLU A 83 -6.88 -19.00 -2.27
CA GLU A 83 -7.02 -18.43 -0.92
C GLU A 83 -6.08 -17.24 -0.70
N SER A 84 -4.86 -17.29 -1.26
CA SER A 84 -3.92 -16.17 -1.21
C SER A 84 -4.39 -14.97 -2.06
N CYS A 85 -5.02 -15.23 -3.21
CA CYS A 85 -5.63 -14.20 -4.04
C CYS A 85 -6.87 -13.58 -3.35
N ASP A 86 -7.70 -14.40 -2.70
CA ASP A 86 -8.86 -13.94 -1.95
C ASP A 86 -8.46 -13.11 -0.72
N LEU A 87 -7.38 -13.51 -0.03
CA LEU A 87 -6.78 -12.69 1.02
C LEU A 87 -6.29 -11.35 0.47
N PHE A 88 -5.55 -11.35 -0.63
CA PHE A 88 -5.09 -10.11 -1.27
C PHE A 88 -6.26 -9.20 -1.62
N LYS A 89 -7.33 -9.71 -2.24
CA LYS A 89 -8.53 -8.93 -2.56
C LYS A 89 -9.18 -8.36 -1.29
N ALA A 90 -9.38 -9.17 -0.25
CA ALA A 90 -9.97 -8.72 1.01
C ALA A 90 -9.19 -7.56 1.63
N LEU A 91 -7.85 -7.67 1.66
CA LEU A 91 -6.98 -6.60 2.14
C LEU A 91 -7.02 -5.39 1.20
N TYR A 92 -6.95 -5.60 -0.10
CA TYR A 92 -6.96 -4.53 -1.10
C TYR A 92 -8.17 -3.62 -0.91
N HIS A 93 -9.37 -4.19 -0.77
CA HIS A 93 -10.61 -3.41 -0.60
C HIS A 93 -10.53 -2.43 0.57
N SER A 94 -10.05 -2.88 1.73
CA SER A 94 -9.89 -2.00 2.89
C SER A 94 -8.66 -1.09 2.74
N TRP A 95 -7.55 -1.58 2.20
CA TRP A 95 -6.32 -0.80 2.01
C TRP A 95 -6.51 0.35 1.02
N THR A 96 -7.53 0.31 0.17
CA THR A 96 -7.86 1.45 -0.70
C THR A 96 -8.14 2.76 0.03
N HIS A 97 -8.41 2.76 1.34
CA HIS A 97 -8.57 3.97 2.14
C HIS A 97 -7.22 4.61 2.55
N ASN A 98 -6.10 3.90 2.46
CA ASN A 98 -4.75 4.46 2.62
C ASN A 98 -3.88 4.18 1.37
N PRO A 99 -3.54 5.22 0.58
CA PRO A 99 -2.88 5.02 -0.70
C PRO A 99 -1.44 4.50 -0.56
N VAL A 100 -0.71 4.92 0.48
CA VAL A 100 0.68 4.49 0.71
C VAL A 100 0.72 3.03 1.15
N ALA A 101 -0.20 2.62 2.04
CA ALA A 101 -0.37 1.23 2.43
C ALA A 101 -0.73 0.33 1.24
N LEU A 102 -1.58 0.81 0.32
CA LEU A 102 -1.94 0.07 -0.88
C LEU A 102 -0.75 -0.15 -1.82
N ILE A 103 0.09 0.87 -2.03
CA ILE A 103 1.34 0.73 -2.79
C ILE A 103 2.26 -0.28 -2.11
N ALA A 104 2.42 -0.19 -0.78
CA ALA A 104 3.24 -1.13 -0.02
C ALA A 104 2.75 -2.58 -0.17
N LEU A 105 1.44 -2.81 -0.20
CA LEU A 105 0.84 -4.12 -0.47
C LEU A 105 1.10 -4.60 -1.90
N CYS A 106 1.02 -3.71 -2.90
CA CYS A 106 1.34 -4.05 -4.29
C CYS A 106 2.82 -4.40 -4.47
N LEU A 107 3.72 -3.67 -3.79
CA LEU A 107 5.14 -3.98 -3.74
C LEU A 107 5.41 -5.32 -3.05
N LEU A 108 4.72 -5.60 -1.92
CA LEU A 108 4.80 -6.88 -1.20
C LEU A 108 4.44 -8.08 -2.08
N THR A 109 3.40 -7.91 -2.89
CA THR A 109 2.83 -8.96 -3.75
C THR A 109 3.47 -9.03 -5.14
N GLN A 110 4.46 -8.17 -5.42
CA GLN A 110 5.18 -8.05 -6.69
C GLN A 110 4.30 -7.63 -7.89
N ASN A 111 3.19 -6.95 -7.63
CA ASN A 111 2.28 -6.45 -8.67
C ASN A 111 2.71 -5.05 -9.13
N TYR A 112 3.92 -4.95 -9.72
CA TYR A 112 4.56 -3.67 -10.03
C TYR A 112 3.85 -2.85 -11.11
N GLN A 113 3.24 -3.53 -12.09
CA GLN A 113 2.43 -2.86 -13.11
C GLN A 113 1.26 -2.12 -12.45
N HIS A 114 0.52 -2.82 -11.59
CA HIS A 114 -0.60 -2.22 -10.87
C HIS A 114 -0.15 -1.10 -9.92
N ALA A 115 1.02 -1.24 -9.27
CA ALA A 115 1.60 -0.17 -8.47
C ALA A 115 1.89 1.09 -9.30
N CYS A 116 2.38 0.94 -10.55
CA CYS A 116 2.56 2.08 -11.46
C CYS A 116 1.23 2.74 -11.84
N ASP A 117 0.20 1.94 -12.13
CA ASP A 117 -1.12 2.45 -12.50
C ASP A 117 -1.77 3.22 -11.34
N LEU A 118 -1.59 2.73 -10.10
CA LEU A 118 -1.98 3.46 -8.90
C LEU A 118 -1.18 4.76 -8.73
N LEU A 119 0.15 4.73 -8.86
CA LEU A 119 1.00 5.92 -8.72
C LEU A 119 0.66 7.02 -9.72
N ARG A 120 0.23 6.68 -10.94
CA ARG A 120 -0.23 7.68 -11.93
C ARG A 120 -1.42 8.50 -11.42
N GLN A 121 -2.29 7.89 -10.60
CA GLN A 121 -3.43 8.56 -9.98
C GLN A 121 -3.02 9.43 -8.77
N PHE A 122 -1.76 9.36 -8.30
CA PHE A 122 -1.33 10.12 -7.13
C PHE A 122 -1.11 11.60 -7.43
N GLY A 123 -0.96 12.00 -8.70
CA GLY A 123 -0.89 13.41 -9.09
C GLY A 123 -2.13 14.21 -8.67
N ASP A 124 -3.25 13.52 -8.51
CA ASP A 124 -4.54 14.06 -8.11
C ASP A 124 -4.80 14.00 -6.58
N ILE A 125 -3.83 13.49 -5.80
CA ILE A 125 -3.92 13.39 -4.35
C ILE A 125 -3.37 14.67 -3.72
N GLU A 126 -4.11 15.21 -2.75
CA GLU A 126 -3.60 16.28 -1.91
C GLU A 126 -2.42 15.79 -1.06
N ILE A 127 -1.25 16.38 -1.30
CA ILE A 127 -0.02 16.06 -0.57
C ILE A 127 -0.09 16.70 0.82
N THR A 128 -0.44 15.90 1.84
CA THR A 128 -0.40 16.31 3.25
C THR A 128 0.92 15.90 3.91
N LEU A 129 1.24 16.49 5.06
CA LEU A 129 2.41 16.10 5.86
C LEU A 129 2.34 14.62 6.28
N ASP A 130 1.16 14.15 6.70
CA ASP A 130 0.93 12.76 7.10
C ASP A 130 1.23 11.82 5.93
N PHE A 131 0.72 12.15 4.74
CA PHE A 131 1.00 11.39 3.53
C PHE A 131 2.50 11.32 3.22
N LEU A 132 3.21 12.45 3.26
CA LEU A 132 4.66 12.48 3.04
C LEU A 132 5.42 11.66 4.08
N THR A 133 4.99 11.72 5.33
CA THR A 133 5.58 10.94 6.42
C THR A 133 5.40 9.44 6.18
N GLU A 134 4.23 9.02 5.69
CA GLU A 134 3.99 7.62 5.31
C GLU A 134 4.85 7.19 4.11
N VAL A 135 5.01 8.04 3.10
CA VAL A 135 5.90 7.73 1.96
C VAL A 135 7.35 7.62 2.42
N ASP A 136 7.82 8.51 3.32
CA ASP A 136 9.14 8.43 3.94
C ASP A 136 9.33 7.09 4.69
N LYS A 137 8.34 6.67 5.49
CA LYS A 137 8.35 5.35 6.16
C LYS A 137 8.42 4.20 5.15
N LEU A 138 7.67 4.28 4.05
CA LEU A 138 7.70 3.27 2.99
C LEU A 138 9.10 3.16 2.36
N VAL A 139 9.78 4.28 2.09
CA VAL A 139 11.15 4.27 1.57
C VAL A 139 12.13 3.64 2.55
N GLN A 140 12.01 3.94 3.85
CA GLN A 140 12.82 3.27 4.87
C GLN A 140 12.57 1.76 4.89
N LEU A 141 11.31 1.32 4.72
CA LEU A 141 10.98 -0.10 4.60
C LEU A 141 11.59 -0.73 3.34
N ILE A 142 11.62 -0.03 2.20
CA ILE A 142 12.25 -0.52 0.97
C ILE A 142 13.74 -0.85 1.19
N GLU A 143 14.42 -0.07 2.02
CA GLU A 143 15.81 -0.34 2.40
C GLU A 143 15.97 -1.35 3.54
N SER A 144 14.88 -1.74 4.20
CA SER A 144 14.89 -2.75 5.25
C SER A 144 15.00 -4.19 4.71
N PRO A 145 15.35 -5.18 5.55
CA PRO A 145 15.44 -6.58 5.14
C PRO A 145 14.16 -7.14 4.51
N ILE A 146 13.00 -6.60 4.88
CA ILE A 146 11.67 -7.04 4.43
C ILE A 146 11.56 -6.97 2.91
N PHE A 147 12.13 -5.94 2.30
CA PHE A 147 12.12 -5.69 0.85
C PHE A 147 13.47 -5.96 0.18
N THR A 148 14.33 -6.78 0.79
CA THR A 148 15.60 -7.20 0.15
C THR A 148 15.39 -7.79 -1.24
N TYR A 149 14.32 -8.55 -1.45
CA TYR A 149 14.02 -9.12 -2.76
C TYR A 149 13.70 -8.05 -3.82
N LEU A 150 13.01 -6.95 -3.47
CA LEU A 150 12.78 -5.83 -4.40
C LEU A 150 14.11 -5.24 -4.87
N ARG A 151 15.05 -5.05 -3.95
CA ARG A 151 16.37 -4.49 -4.26
C ARG A 151 17.21 -5.42 -5.14
N LEU A 152 17.04 -6.74 -4.98
CA LEU A 152 17.67 -7.72 -5.87
C LEU A 152 17.00 -7.73 -7.25
N GLU A 153 15.68 -7.59 -7.33
CA GLU A 153 14.92 -7.51 -8.58
C GLU A 153 15.25 -6.24 -9.39
N LEU A 154 15.67 -5.15 -8.74
CA LEU A 154 16.18 -3.94 -9.39
C LEU A 154 17.47 -4.16 -10.21
N LEU A 155 18.18 -5.27 -10.02
CA LEU A 155 19.36 -5.61 -10.83
C LEU A 155 18.98 -6.00 -12.26
N ASP A 156 17.81 -6.63 -12.45
CA ASP A 156 17.30 -7.02 -13.77
C ASP A 156 16.24 -6.01 -14.25
N VAL A 157 16.73 -4.87 -14.74
CA VAL A 157 15.89 -3.79 -15.29
C VAL A 157 15.07 -4.29 -16.48
N SER A 158 15.56 -5.28 -17.23
CA SER A 158 14.92 -5.76 -18.45
C SER A 158 13.58 -6.45 -18.17
N GLN A 159 13.52 -7.21 -17.08
CA GLN A 159 12.33 -7.93 -16.62
C GLN A 159 11.48 -7.08 -15.66
N ASN A 160 12.10 -6.20 -14.88
CA ASN A 160 11.43 -5.45 -13.81
C ASN A 160 11.28 -3.95 -14.13
N GLN A 161 10.94 -3.62 -15.38
CA GLN A 161 10.78 -2.22 -15.82
C GLN A 161 9.75 -1.45 -14.99
N HIS A 162 8.63 -2.10 -14.66
CA HIS A 162 7.57 -1.51 -13.84
C HIS A 162 8.02 -1.27 -12.39
N LEU A 163 8.90 -2.11 -11.84
CA LEU A 163 9.45 -1.86 -10.50
C LEU A 163 10.31 -0.59 -10.52
N VAL A 164 11.19 -0.45 -11.51
CA VAL A 164 12.02 0.75 -11.68
C VAL A 164 11.15 2.00 -11.84
N GLN A 165 10.12 1.92 -12.70
CA GLN A 165 9.16 3.01 -12.89
C GLN A 165 8.41 3.35 -11.59
N ALA A 166 7.96 2.36 -10.82
CA ALA A 166 7.28 2.58 -9.55
C ALA A 166 8.22 3.24 -8.52
N MET A 167 9.49 2.81 -8.44
CA MET A 167 10.47 3.43 -7.55
C MET A 167 10.76 4.89 -7.92
N PHE A 168 10.90 5.21 -9.21
CA PHE A 168 11.01 6.60 -9.65
C PHE A 168 9.71 7.39 -9.40
N GLY A 169 8.54 6.76 -9.57
CA GLY A 169 7.25 7.36 -9.23
C GLY A 169 7.18 7.76 -7.76
N ILE A 170 7.56 6.87 -6.84
CA ILE A 170 7.66 7.16 -5.40
C ILE A 170 8.67 8.28 -5.15
N LEU A 171 9.83 8.25 -5.81
CA LEU A 171 10.85 9.29 -5.68
C LEU A 171 10.31 10.68 -6.07
N MET A 172 9.48 10.76 -7.12
CA MET A 172 8.90 12.02 -7.60
C MET A 172 7.79 12.58 -6.68
N LEU A 173 7.24 11.78 -5.77
CA LEU A 173 6.27 12.25 -4.77
C LEU A 173 6.94 12.94 -3.57
N LEU A 174 8.23 12.66 -3.35
CA LEU A 174 8.95 13.12 -2.17
C LEU A 174 9.55 14.53 -2.37
N PRO A 175 9.49 15.41 -1.36
CA PRO A 175 10.36 16.58 -1.31
C PRO A 175 11.83 16.13 -1.19
N GLN A 176 12.79 17.06 -1.20
CA GLN A 176 14.23 16.76 -1.06
C GLN A 176 14.64 16.31 0.37
N SER A 177 13.88 15.39 0.97
CA SER A 177 14.08 14.77 2.29
C SER A 177 15.23 13.75 2.28
N GLU A 178 15.56 13.21 3.46
CA GLU A 178 16.52 12.10 3.58
C GLU A 178 16.01 10.83 2.88
N ALA A 179 14.70 10.57 2.90
CA ALA A 179 14.11 9.45 2.17
C ALA A 179 14.34 9.59 0.66
N PHE A 180 14.14 10.80 0.11
CA PHE A 180 14.46 11.09 -1.29
C PHE A 180 15.93 10.78 -1.60
N ARG A 181 16.87 11.24 -0.76
CA ARG A 181 18.31 10.98 -0.97
C ARG A 181 18.65 9.49 -0.88
N THR A 182 18.02 8.78 0.05
CA THR A 182 18.20 7.34 0.25
C THR A 182 17.76 6.57 -0.99
N LEU A 183 16.51 6.77 -1.43
CA LEU A 183 15.97 6.10 -2.61
C LEU A 183 16.73 6.51 -3.89
N ARG A 184 17.05 7.79 -4.05
CA ARG A 184 17.86 8.26 -5.19
C ARG A 184 19.22 7.59 -5.24
N SER A 185 19.88 7.41 -4.09
CA SER A 185 21.18 6.75 -4.03
C SER A 185 21.07 5.27 -4.43
N ARG A 186 20.02 4.57 -3.97
CA ARG A 186 19.71 3.21 -4.41
C ARG A 186 19.49 3.12 -5.92
N LEU A 187 18.68 4.01 -6.48
CA LEU A 187 18.37 4.03 -7.90
C LEU A 187 19.58 4.37 -8.77
N LYS A 188 20.53 5.17 -8.25
CA LYS A 188 21.82 5.43 -8.93
C LYS A 188 22.72 4.20 -9.01
N CYS A 189 22.55 3.22 -8.11
CA CYS A 189 23.30 1.96 -8.14
C CYS A 189 22.76 0.96 -9.15
N ILE A 190 21.59 1.22 -9.76
CA ILE A 190 21.02 0.34 -10.77
C ILE A 190 21.90 0.39 -12.02
N PRO A 191 22.27 -0.76 -12.60
CA PRO A 191 22.98 -0.80 -13.87
C PRO A 191 22.23 0.02 -14.92
N LYS A 192 22.92 0.97 -15.56
CA LYS A 192 22.38 1.70 -16.72
C LYS A 192 22.31 0.72 -17.89
N ILE A 193 21.30 -0.14 -17.91
CA ILE A 193 20.92 -0.86 -19.11
C ILE A 193 20.33 0.22 -20.02
N ASP A 194 20.93 0.44 -21.18
CA ASP A 194 20.47 1.42 -22.15
C ASP A 194 18.97 1.24 -22.37
N LEU A 195 18.18 2.17 -21.82
CA LEU A 195 16.73 2.29 -22.02
C LEU A 195 16.38 2.53 -23.51
N GLY A 196 17.39 2.63 -24.39
CA GLY A 196 17.30 2.85 -25.83
C GLY A 196 17.49 1.60 -26.71
N THR A 197 17.71 0.39 -26.18
CA THR A 197 17.71 -0.80 -27.05
C THR A 197 16.27 -1.17 -27.42
N SER A 198 15.96 -1.05 -28.71
CA SER A 198 14.70 -1.46 -29.34
C SER A 198 14.23 -2.84 -28.85
N PRO A 199 12.93 -3.06 -28.60
CA PRO A 199 12.40 -4.34 -28.11
C PRO A 199 12.67 -5.55 -29.05
N ALA A 200 13.15 -5.31 -30.26
CA ALA A 200 13.43 -6.33 -31.27
C ALA A 200 14.72 -7.15 -31.05
N ASP A 201 15.70 -6.64 -30.28
CA ASP A 201 17.03 -7.28 -30.16
C ASP A 201 17.29 -7.98 -28.80
N ARG A 202 16.27 -8.13 -27.95
CA ARG A 202 16.45 -8.88 -26.70
C ARG A 202 16.39 -10.38 -26.98
N PRO A 203 17.43 -11.17 -26.62
CA PRO A 203 17.26 -12.60 -26.54
C PRO A 203 16.16 -12.86 -25.52
N SER A 204 15.10 -13.55 -25.95
CA SER A 204 14.02 -14.00 -25.07
C SER A 204 14.60 -14.98 -24.05
N LEU A 205 15.12 -14.47 -22.93
CA LEU A 205 15.46 -15.29 -21.79
C LEU A 205 14.16 -15.93 -21.32
N SER A 206 14.10 -17.25 -21.43
CA SER A 206 12.95 -18.06 -21.07
C SER A 206 12.46 -17.73 -19.66
N THR A 207 11.34 -17.01 -19.55
CA THR A 207 10.57 -16.95 -18.31
C THR A 207 10.37 -18.37 -17.82
N SER A 208 10.83 -18.65 -16.60
CA SER A 208 10.64 -19.93 -15.93
C SER A 208 9.16 -20.32 -16.01
N LYS A 209 8.86 -21.60 -16.32
CA LYS A 209 7.48 -22.13 -16.37
C LYS A 209 6.67 -21.80 -15.10
N HIS A 210 7.35 -21.69 -13.95
CA HIS A 210 6.72 -21.29 -12.69
C HIS A 210 6.27 -19.82 -12.66
N SER A 211 7.02 -18.91 -13.30
CA SER A 211 6.64 -17.50 -13.39
C SER A 211 5.41 -17.32 -14.29
N GLN A 212 5.32 -18.05 -15.40
CA GLN A 212 4.18 -17.99 -16.32
C GLN A 212 2.89 -18.54 -15.68
N ALA A 213 2.97 -19.67 -14.99
CA ALA A 213 1.83 -20.27 -14.30
C ALA A 213 1.28 -19.37 -13.18
N ARG A 214 2.18 -18.70 -12.43
CA ARG A 214 1.80 -17.71 -11.41
C ARG A 214 1.06 -16.52 -12.04
N THR A 215 1.59 -15.96 -13.11
CA THR A 215 0.97 -14.81 -13.80
C THR A 215 -0.42 -15.15 -14.33
N ALA A 216 -0.60 -16.35 -14.91
CA ALA A 216 -1.89 -16.82 -15.40
C ALA A 216 -2.93 -16.94 -14.26
N LEU A 217 -2.56 -17.55 -13.13
CA LEU A 217 -3.45 -17.70 -11.98
C LEU A 217 -3.87 -16.34 -11.38
N ILE A 218 -2.91 -15.41 -11.28
CA ILE A 218 -3.19 -14.05 -10.81
C ILE A 218 -4.18 -13.35 -11.76
N GLN A 219 -3.98 -13.46 -13.07
CA GLN A 219 -4.87 -12.88 -14.07
C GLN A 219 -6.28 -13.50 -14.05
N GLU A 220 -6.40 -14.78 -13.70
CA GLU A 220 -7.70 -15.46 -13.57
C GLU A 220 -8.46 -15.04 -12.31
N HIS A 221 -7.77 -14.83 -11.19
CA HIS A 221 -8.41 -14.63 -9.88
C HIS A 221 -8.45 -13.17 -9.40
N ILE A 222 -7.65 -12.29 -10.00
CA ILE A 222 -7.52 -10.89 -9.61
C ILE A 222 -7.71 -10.00 -10.85
N ASP A 223 -8.84 -9.29 -10.87
CA ASP A 223 -9.10 -8.26 -11.86
C ASP A 223 -8.54 -6.92 -11.38
N PHE A 224 -7.32 -6.59 -11.83
CA PHE A 224 -6.68 -5.33 -11.47
C PHE A 224 -7.40 -4.09 -12.03
N ALA A 225 -8.18 -4.22 -13.11
CA ALA A 225 -8.90 -3.08 -13.69
C ALA A 225 -10.03 -2.64 -12.76
N SER A 226 -10.87 -3.58 -12.29
CA SER A 226 -11.92 -3.23 -11.30
C SER A 226 -11.33 -2.78 -9.96
N LEU A 227 -10.18 -3.31 -9.54
CA LEU A 227 -9.48 -2.86 -8.35
C LEU A 227 -8.92 -1.43 -8.49
N LEU A 228 -8.50 -1.02 -9.69
CA LEU A 228 -8.09 0.35 -9.97
C LEU A 228 -9.29 1.30 -9.95
N GLU A 229 -10.41 0.91 -10.57
CA GLU A 229 -11.65 1.68 -10.53
C GLU A 229 -12.17 1.88 -9.10
N LEU A 230 -12.10 0.83 -8.28
CA LEU A 230 -12.42 0.92 -6.86
C LEU A 230 -11.55 1.96 -6.15
N PHE A 231 -10.24 1.92 -6.39
CA PHE A 231 -9.32 2.89 -5.81
C PHE A 231 -9.71 4.32 -6.21
N ILE A 232 -9.93 4.58 -7.51
CA ILE A 232 -10.34 5.91 -8.00
C ILE A 232 -11.64 6.36 -7.34
N ARG A 233 -12.64 5.48 -7.21
CA ARG A 233 -13.92 5.76 -6.55
C ARG A 233 -13.72 6.16 -5.08
N VAL A 234 -12.97 5.37 -4.31
CA VAL A 234 -12.68 5.64 -2.90
C VAL A 234 -11.91 6.95 -2.75
N ARG A 235 -10.96 7.23 -3.65
CA ARG A 235 -10.23 8.51 -3.66
C ARG A 235 -11.14 9.70 -3.89
N SER A 236 -12.10 9.60 -4.82
CA SER A 236 -13.13 10.64 -5.04
C SER A 236 -13.94 10.89 -3.76
N GLN A 237 -14.38 9.84 -3.09
CA GLN A 237 -15.14 9.96 -1.83
C GLN A 237 -14.34 10.67 -0.73
N HIS A 238 -13.05 10.34 -0.57
CA HIS A 238 -12.16 11.02 0.38
C HIS A 238 -11.98 12.50 0.04
N ARG A 239 -11.86 12.85 -1.25
CA ARG A 239 -11.76 14.24 -1.72
C ARG A 239 -13.05 15.01 -1.41
N ASP A 240 -14.21 14.44 -1.71
CA ASP A 240 -15.51 15.06 -1.47
C ASP A 240 -15.76 15.25 0.02
N PHE A 241 -15.41 14.26 0.84
CA PHE A 241 -15.51 14.35 2.30
C PHE A 241 -14.66 15.48 2.86
N LYS A 242 -13.38 15.57 2.48
CA LYS A 242 -12.49 16.67 2.91
C LYS A 242 -13.00 18.03 2.45
N THR A 243 -13.54 18.12 1.24
CA THR A 243 -14.11 19.37 0.71
C THR A 243 -15.32 19.80 1.53
N LYS A 244 -16.22 18.88 1.85
CA LYS A 244 -17.37 19.12 2.74
C LYS A 244 -16.94 19.55 4.15
N GLU A 245 -15.95 18.87 4.76
CA GLU A 245 -15.41 19.26 6.07
C GLU A 245 -14.86 20.69 6.05
N ARG A 246 -14.11 21.08 5.00
CA ARG A 246 -13.58 22.44 4.85
C ARG A 246 -14.69 23.48 4.74
N VAL A 247 -15.70 23.23 3.92
CA VAL A 247 -16.85 24.13 3.75
C VAL A 247 -17.60 24.29 5.07
N ASN A 248 -17.88 23.19 5.77
CA ASN A 248 -18.55 23.24 7.07
C ASN A 248 -17.73 24.04 8.10
N ALA A 249 -16.41 23.82 8.17
CA ALA A 249 -15.54 24.58 9.08
C ALA A 249 -15.49 26.08 8.74
N LEU A 250 -15.58 26.46 7.47
CA LEU A 250 -15.66 27.86 7.05
C LEU A 250 -17.01 28.49 7.40
N LEU A 251 -18.12 27.76 7.22
CA LEU A 251 -19.45 28.22 7.60
C LEU A 251 -19.55 28.42 9.12
N GLU A 252 -19.04 27.50 9.94
CA GLU A 252 -19.01 27.65 11.40
C GLU A 252 -18.19 28.88 11.84
N LYS A 253 -17.07 29.16 11.18
CA LYS A 253 -16.27 30.37 11.44
C LYS A 253 -16.97 31.64 10.97
N GLY A 254 -17.66 31.59 9.83
CA GLY A 254 -18.46 32.70 9.31
C GLY A 254 -19.61 33.07 10.23
N VAL A 255 -20.34 32.08 10.76
CA VAL A 255 -21.44 32.29 11.73
C VAL A 255 -20.93 32.90 13.04
N LYS A 256 -19.74 32.49 13.51
CA LYS A 256 -19.13 33.09 14.71
C LYS A 256 -18.71 34.55 14.51
N ASN A 257 -18.38 34.96 13.29
CA ASN A 257 -18.00 36.34 12.97
C ASN A 257 -19.20 37.29 12.74
N VAL A 258 -20.43 36.78 12.65
CA VAL A 258 -21.66 37.58 12.52
C VAL A 258 -22.28 37.89 13.89
N HIS A 259 -21.81 37.26 14.96
CA HIS A 259 -22.28 37.44 16.35
C HIS A 259 -21.34 38.28 17.23
N LEU A 260 -20.48 39.11 16.63
CA LEU A 260 -19.64 40.11 17.28
C LEU A 260 -19.93 41.49 16.69
#